data_AF-A0A2E8PW72-F1
#
_entry.id   AF-A0A2E8PW72-F1
#
_cell.length_a   1.000
_cell.length_b   1.000
_cell.length_c   1.000
_cell.angle_alpha   90.00
_cell.angle_beta   90.00
_cell.angle_gamma   90.00
#
_symmetry.space_group_name_H-M   'P 1'
#
loop_
_entity.id
_entity.type
_entity.pdbx_description
1 polymer ?
#
loop_
_entity_poly.entity_id
_entity_poly.type
_entity_poly.pdbx_seq_one_letter_code
_entity_poly.pdbx_strand_id
1 'polypeptide(L)'
;MRRLSLSLSLLAFLALPSCGTNTDRPVYSIFSILSVAAPAIVDVAPVDISEGLLGTPGYKLRYGFDVKYYVTNQEPEFVGYNLYITTTSLSTEAILSGIGADPYLPAGYEPTFYHSPSEANTSSSSLITKRVTALKAPPGEVPFQVCEKYFFRLQAVLLTGIESAPGPQISGCAFYDSTLCPTDSSCN
;
A
#
# COMPACT_ATOMS: atom_id res chain seq x y z
N MET A 1 -64.68 -6.49 29.26
CA MET A 1 -63.47 -5.64 29.31
C MET A 1 -62.28 -6.50 28.94
N ARG A 2 -61.53 -6.08 27.90
CA ARG A 2 -60.55 -6.88 27.16
C ARG A 2 -59.22 -7.00 27.90
N ARG A 3 -58.54 -8.12 27.61
CA ARG A 3 -57.29 -8.63 28.17
C ARG A 3 -56.12 -7.65 28.01
N LEU A 4 -55.40 -7.41 29.11
CA LEU A 4 -54.10 -6.76 29.14
C LEU A 4 -53.04 -7.86 29.02
N SER A 5 -52.74 -8.27 27.79
CA SER A 5 -51.68 -9.24 27.48
C SER A 5 -50.97 -8.79 26.20
N LEU A 6 -50.28 -7.66 26.31
CA LEU A 6 -49.35 -7.17 25.30
C LEU A 6 -48.26 -6.45 26.10
N SER A 7 -46.99 -6.67 25.77
CA SER A 7 -45.77 -5.96 26.25
C SER A 7 -44.71 -6.83 26.94
N LEU A 8 -44.53 -8.10 26.53
CA LEU A 8 -43.26 -8.80 26.82
C LEU A 8 -42.49 -9.25 25.57
N SER A 9 -43.09 -9.18 24.38
CA SER A 9 -42.43 -9.57 23.12
C SER A 9 -41.69 -8.43 22.42
N LEU A 10 -41.73 -7.20 22.94
CA LEU A 10 -41.08 -6.04 22.29
C LEU A 10 -39.66 -5.75 22.81
N LEU A 11 -39.27 -6.28 23.98
CA LEU A 11 -37.92 -6.09 24.52
C LEU A 11 -36.88 -7.09 23.99
N ALA A 12 -37.28 -8.14 23.28
CA ALA A 12 -36.36 -9.13 22.74
C ALA A 12 -35.68 -8.70 21.42
N PHE A 13 -36.10 -7.59 20.82
CA PHE A 13 -35.51 -7.09 19.55
C PHE A 13 -34.37 -6.07 19.74
N LEU A 14 -34.05 -5.67 20.98
CA LEU A 14 -32.98 -4.70 21.28
C LEU A 14 -31.62 -5.34 21.62
N ALA A 15 -31.49 -6.66 21.49
CA ALA A 15 -30.27 -7.40 21.80
C ALA A 15 -29.63 -8.06 20.56
N LEU A 16 -29.68 -7.39 19.41
CA LEU A 16 -28.76 -7.71 18.31
C LEU A 16 -27.43 -7.01 18.66
N PRO A 17 -26.33 -7.73 18.94
CA PRO A 17 -25.03 -7.09 18.91
C PRO A 17 -24.88 -6.51 17.50
N SER A 18 -24.58 -5.21 17.42
CA SER A 18 -24.19 -4.59 16.16
C SER A 18 -22.93 -5.30 15.67
N CYS A 19 -23.09 -6.32 14.83
CA CYS A 19 -22.02 -6.77 13.96
C CYS A 19 -21.77 -5.63 12.98
N GLY A 20 -20.86 -4.72 13.35
CA GLY A 20 -20.33 -3.73 12.43
C GLY A 20 -19.69 -4.47 11.28
N THR A 21 -20.35 -4.46 10.13
CA THR A 21 -19.73 -4.85 8.87
C THR A 21 -18.65 -3.81 8.58
N ASN A 22 -17.39 -4.14 8.91
CA ASN A 22 -16.22 -3.38 8.47
C ASN A 22 -16.16 -3.49 6.94
N THR A 23 -16.80 -2.55 6.24
CA THR A 23 -16.78 -2.45 4.77
C THR A 23 -15.57 -1.72 4.22
N ASP A 24 -14.61 -1.33 5.06
CA ASP A 24 -13.40 -0.62 4.64
C ASP A 24 -12.24 -1.58 4.32
N ARG A 25 -12.50 -2.64 3.54
CA ARG A 25 -11.44 -3.58 3.09
C ARG A 25 -11.39 -3.74 1.57
N PRO A 26 -10.17 -3.81 0.99
CA PRO A 26 -10.00 -4.22 -0.40
C PRO A 26 -10.38 -5.70 -0.57
N VAL A 27 -10.88 -6.03 -1.77
CA VAL A 27 -11.35 -7.38 -2.15
C VAL A 27 -10.16 -8.35 -2.25
N TYR A 28 -10.22 -9.48 -1.55
CA TYR A 28 -9.20 -10.55 -1.57
C TYR A 28 -9.46 -11.59 -2.68
N SER A 29 -8.40 -12.29 -3.11
CA SER A 29 -8.50 -13.50 -3.95
C SER A 29 -8.85 -14.73 -3.09
N ILE A 30 -9.73 -15.59 -3.61
CA ILE A 30 -10.42 -16.67 -2.88
C ILE A 30 -9.64 -18.00 -2.84
N PHE A 31 -8.36 -18.00 -3.23
CA PHE A 31 -7.54 -19.21 -3.24
C PHE A 31 -6.26 -19.00 -2.46
N SER A 32 -6.23 -19.46 -1.20
CA SER A 32 -4.97 -19.93 -0.64
C SER A 32 -5.18 -20.92 0.49
N ILE A 33 -4.49 -22.05 0.39
CA ILE A 33 -4.56 -23.15 1.36
C ILE A 33 -3.35 -23.11 2.31
N LEU A 34 -2.32 -22.27 2.04
CA LEU A 34 -1.14 -22.08 2.91
C LEU A 34 -0.34 -20.74 2.70
N SER A 35 -0.84 -19.72 2.00
CA SER A 35 0.00 -18.53 1.73
C SER A 35 -0.20 -17.39 2.73
N VAL A 36 0.91 -16.91 3.28
CA VAL A 36 1.10 -15.55 3.79
C VAL A 36 0.21 -14.57 3.00
N ALA A 37 -0.69 -13.86 3.68
CA ALA A 37 -1.71 -13.07 3.00
C ALA A 37 -1.08 -11.94 2.17
N ALA A 38 -1.45 -11.84 0.89
CA ALA A 38 -0.96 -10.78 0.02
C ALA A 38 -1.40 -9.40 0.58
N PRO A 39 -0.47 -8.47 0.84
CA PRO A 39 -0.81 -7.13 1.32
C PRO A 39 -1.46 -6.29 0.21
N ALA A 40 -2.17 -5.23 0.59
CA ALA A 40 -2.73 -4.28 -0.36
C ALA A 40 -2.29 -2.86 -0.02
N ILE A 41 -1.89 -2.11 -1.05
CA ILE A 41 -1.70 -0.67 -0.94
C ILE A 41 -3.09 -0.02 -1.07
N VAL A 42 -3.40 0.88 -0.13
CA VAL A 42 -4.66 1.64 -0.11
C VAL A 42 -4.59 2.83 -1.04
N ASP A 43 -3.46 3.54 -1.04
CA ASP A 43 -3.27 4.77 -1.81
C ASP A 43 -1.78 5.03 -2.06
N VAL A 44 -1.49 5.69 -3.18
CA VAL A 44 -0.16 6.24 -3.50
C VAL A 44 -0.34 7.67 -3.98
N ALA A 45 0.20 8.62 -3.21
CA ALA A 45 0.05 10.04 -3.50
C ALA A 45 1.41 10.69 -3.75
N PRO A 46 1.57 11.51 -4.81
CA PRO A 46 2.78 12.28 -5.01
C PRO A 46 2.95 13.31 -3.89
N VAL A 47 4.19 13.50 -3.47
CA VAL A 47 4.58 14.50 -2.47
C VAL A 47 5.75 15.31 -2.99
N ASP A 48 5.63 16.63 -2.89
CA ASP A 48 6.73 17.53 -3.19
C ASP A 48 7.82 17.40 -2.12
N ILE A 49 9.03 17.02 -2.56
CA ILE A 49 10.23 16.90 -1.74
C ILE A 49 11.36 17.77 -2.30
N SER A 50 10.98 18.85 -3.01
CA SER A 50 11.92 19.77 -3.64
C SER A 50 12.85 20.41 -2.62
N GLU A 51 14.08 20.65 -3.05
CA GLU A 51 15.12 21.28 -2.24
C GLU A 51 15.32 22.72 -2.68
N GLY A 52 15.47 23.65 -1.73
CA GLY A 52 15.71 25.07 -1.99
C GLY A 52 14.44 25.89 -2.21
N LEU A 53 14.60 27.21 -2.36
CA LEU A 53 13.49 28.13 -2.60
C LEU A 53 13.26 28.31 -4.10
N LEU A 54 12.01 28.19 -4.54
CA LEU A 54 11.63 28.38 -5.94
C LEU A 54 12.16 29.73 -6.46
N GLY A 55 12.89 29.70 -7.59
CA GLY A 55 13.48 30.89 -8.21
C GLY A 55 14.88 31.27 -7.68
N THR A 56 15.46 30.49 -6.76
CA THR A 56 16.84 30.69 -6.29
C THR A 56 17.84 29.71 -6.93
N PRO A 57 19.11 30.11 -7.11
CA PRO A 57 20.16 29.17 -7.49
C PRO A 57 20.26 28.03 -6.48
N GLY A 58 20.16 26.79 -6.95
CA GLY A 58 20.15 25.60 -6.11
C GLY A 58 18.78 24.96 -5.88
N TYR A 59 17.70 25.56 -6.39
CA TYR A 59 16.38 24.91 -6.43
C TYR A 59 16.42 23.62 -7.25
N LYS A 60 15.94 22.52 -6.65
CA LYS A 60 15.79 21.22 -7.30
C LYS A 60 14.37 20.72 -7.11
N LEU A 61 13.60 20.74 -8.20
CA LEU A 61 12.27 20.12 -8.23
C LEU A 61 12.42 18.62 -8.04
N ARG A 62 11.78 18.06 -7.00
CA ARG A 62 11.81 16.63 -6.72
C ARG A 62 10.46 16.17 -6.18
N TYR A 63 10.01 15.01 -6.63
CA TYR A 63 8.83 14.35 -6.11
C TYR A 63 9.17 12.99 -5.51
N GLY A 64 8.46 12.66 -4.44
CA GLY A 64 8.38 11.33 -3.87
C GLY A 64 6.93 10.83 -3.87
N PHE A 65 6.70 9.68 -3.24
CA PHE A 65 5.37 9.13 -3.02
C PHE A 65 5.17 8.78 -1.57
N ASP A 66 4.00 9.13 -1.04
CA ASP A 66 3.48 8.54 0.19
C ASP A 66 2.70 7.29 -0.17
N VAL A 67 3.22 6.13 0.24
CA VAL A 67 2.59 4.82 0.08
C VAL A 67 1.80 4.51 1.35
N LYS A 68 0.49 4.34 1.22
CA LYS A 68 -0.42 4.09 2.34
C LYS A 68 -0.94 2.67 2.31
N TYR A 69 -0.84 1.96 3.43
CA TYR A 69 -1.26 0.56 3.53
C TYR A 69 -1.56 0.16 4.98
N TYR A 70 -2.17 -1.01 5.16
CA TYR A 70 -2.35 -1.62 6.47
C TYR A 70 -1.40 -2.80 6.63
N VAL A 71 -0.97 -3.06 7.87
CA VAL A 71 -0.36 -4.35 8.20
C VAL A 71 -1.48 -5.36 8.33
N THR A 72 -1.46 -6.40 7.52
CA THR A 72 -2.51 -7.43 7.47
C THR A 72 -2.01 -8.81 7.85
N ASN A 73 -0.70 -9.00 7.92
CA ASN A 73 -0.08 -10.30 8.07
C ASN A 73 0.16 -10.64 9.55
N GLN A 74 -0.34 -11.80 9.98
CA GLN A 74 -0.29 -12.27 11.37
C GLN A 74 0.59 -13.52 11.54
N GLU A 75 1.27 -13.94 10.48
CA GLU A 75 2.16 -15.10 10.53
C GLU A 75 3.30 -14.87 11.55
N PRO A 76 3.64 -15.85 12.42
CA PRO A 76 4.64 -15.66 13.47
C PRO A 76 6.02 -15.22 12.98
N GLU A 77 6.40 -15.63 11.76
CA GLU A 77 7.69 -15.31 11.15
C GLU A 77 7.66 -14.03 10.31
N PHE A 78 6.55 -13.30 10.25
CA PHE A 78 6.44 -12.10 9.44
C PHE A 78 7.37 -10.98 9.94
N VAL A 79 8.14 -10.40 9.02
CA VAL A 79 9.14 -9.35 9.32
C VAL A 79 8.88 -8.02 8.62
N GLY A 80 7.95 -8.00 7.66
CA GLY A 80 7.64 -6.78 6.93
C GLY A 80 7.30 -7.01 5.47
N TYR A 81 7.27 -5.91 4.72
CA TYR A 81 6.88 -5.89 3.32
C TYR A 81 8.01 -5.40 2.42
N ASN A 82 8.22 -6.10 1.31
CA ASN A 82 8.96 -5.61 0.16
C ASN A 82 8.04 -4.74 -0.71
N LEU A 83 8.55 -3.58 -1.11
CA LEU A 83 7.88 -2.68 -2.05
C LEU A 83 8.52 -2.83 -3.42
N TYR A 84 7.71 -2.99 -4.45
CA TYR A 84 8.15 -3.01 -5.84
C TYR A 84 7.62 -1.76 -6.54
N ILE A 85 8.50 -1.09 -7.27
CA ILE A 85 8.19 0.16 -7.98
C ILE A 85 8.67 0.07 -9.41
N THR A 86 7.80 0.35 -10.37
CA THR A 86 8.11 0.26 -11.80
C THR A 86 7.49 1.40 -12.60
N THR A 87 8.00 1.63 -13.80
CA THR A 87 7.42 2.56 -14.79
C THR A 87 6.40 1.89 -15.71
N THR A 88 6.32 0.55 -15.70
CA THR A 88 5.36 -0.23 -16.48
C THR A 88 4.57 -1.16 -15.57
N SER A 89 3.32 -1.43 -15.95
CA SER A 89 2.50 -2.40 -15.23
C SER A 89 3.10 -3.80 -15.39
N LEU A 90 3.30 -4.51 -14.26
CA LEU A 90 3.81 -5.87 -14.25
C LEU A 90 2.75 -6.86 -13.74
N SER A 91 2.80 -8.09 -14.25
CA SER A 91 1.98 -9.19 -13.73
C SER A 91 2.55 -9.70 -12.40
N THR A 92 1.74 -10.43 -11.64
CA THR A 92 2.18 -11.07 -10.38
C THR A 92 3.32 -12.05 -10.63
N GLU A 93 3.28 -12.78 -11.74
CA GLU A 93 4.28 -13.77 -12.14
C GLU A 93 5.62 -13.11 -12.52
N ALA A 94 5.58 -11.93 -13.14
CA ALA A 94 6.77 -11.18 -13.47
C ALA A 94 7.54 -10.76 -12.20
N ILE A 95 6.83 -10.28 -11.17
CA ILE A 95 7.42 -9.95 -9.87
C ILE A 95 8.00 -11.21 -9.19
N LEU A 96 7.22 -12.30 -9.12
CA LEU A 96 7.67 -13.55 -8.51
C LEU A 96 8.91 -14.17 -9.20
N SER A 97 9.06 -13.93 -10.50
CA SER A 97 10.20 -14.42 -11.28
C SER A 97 11.39 -13.47 -11.25
N GLY A 98 11.30 -12.33 -10.54
CA GLY A 98 12.33 -11.27 -10.54
C GLY A 98 12.49 -10.59 -11.90
N ILE A 99 11.47 -10.64 -12.76
CA ILE A 99 11.53 -10.06 -14.11
C ILE A 99 11.00 -8.64 -14.06
N GLY A 100 11.91 -7.68 -14.29
CA GLY A 100 11.56 -6.28 -14.55
C GLY A 100 11.35 -5.41 -13.29
N ALA A 101 11.46 -5.97 -12.09
CA ALA A 101 11.47 -5.21 -10.84
C ALA A 101 12.20 -5.96 -9.73
N ASP A 102 13.13 -5.26 -9.07
CA ASP A 102 13.72 -5.69 -7.80
C ASP A 102 12.98 -4.98 -6.64
N PRO A 103 13.01 -5.53 -5.41
CA PRO A 103 12.47 -4.82 -4.26
C PRO A 103 13.21 -3.49 -4.03
N TYR A 104 12.46 -2.48 -3.57
CA TYR A 104 13.00 -1.17 -3.23
C TYR A 104 13.69 -1.26 -1.86
N LEU A 105 15.02 -1.24 -1.82
CA LEU A 105 15.79 -1.46 -0.60
C LEU A 105 16.56 -0.21 -0.16
N PRO A 106 15.94 0.73 0.59
CA PRO A 106 16.61 1.96 1.03
C PRO A 106 17.79 1.68 1.97
N ALA A 107 17.73 0.59 2.73
CA ALA A 107 18.81 0.15 3.62
C ALA A 107 19.76 -0.89 2.97
N GLY A 108 19.49 -1.31 1.73
CA GLY A 108 20.26 -2.33 1.01
C GLY A 108 19.98 -3.79 1.41
N TYR A 109 18.98 -4.03 2.27
CA TYR A 109 18.53 -5.36 2.67
C TYR A 109 17.01 -5.39 2.90
N GLU A 110 16.44 -6.59 2.86
CA GLU A 110 15.00 -6.84 3.03
C GLU A 110 14.57 -6.99 4.49
N PRO A 111 13.29 -6.75 4.81
CA PRO A 111 12.26 -6.15 3.97
C PRO A 111 12.42 -4.63 3.76
N THR A 112 11.79 -4.10 2.72
CA THR A 112 11.70 -2.63 2.50
C THR A 112 11.11 -1.89 3.71
N PHE A 113 10.01 -2.41 4.25
CA PHE A 113 9.31 -1.84 5.40
C PHE A 113 9.16 -2.89 6.50
N TYR A 114 9.90 -2.71 7.59
CA TYR A 114 9.82 -3.58 8.78
C TYR A 114 8.48 -3.45 9.49
N HIS A 115 7.92 -4.61 9.85
CA HIS A 115 6.72 -4.75 10.66
C HIS A 115 6.77 -6.04 11.47
N SER A 116 6.05 -6.06 12.58
CA SER A 116 5.81 -7.23 13.39
C SER A 116 4.40 -7.79 13.17
N PRO A 117 4.15 -9.08 13.44
CA PRO A 117 2.81 -9.66 13.34
C PRO A 117 1.80 -8.98 14.30
N SER A 118 2.27 -8.46 15.43
CA SER A 118 1.45 -7.75 16.41
C SER A 118 0.86 -6.43 15.91
N GLU A 119 1.41 -5.86 14.83
CA GLU A 119 0.93 -4.62 14.22
C GLU A 119 -0.25 -4.87 13.27
N ALA A 120 -0.62 -6.12 13.00
CA ALA A 120 -1.68 -6.46 12.07
C ALA A 120 -3.04 -5.87 12.48
N ASN A 121 -3.44 -4.81 11.79
CA ASN A 121 -4.66 -4.08 12.06
C ASN A 121 -5.13 -3.32 10.81
N THR A 122 -6.43 -3.39 10.51
CA THR A 122 -7.06 -2.69 9.38
C THR A 122 -7.99 -1.56 9.82
N SER A 123 -7.93 -1.13 11.08
CA SER A 123 -8.67 0.05 11.52
C SER A 123 -8.12 1.29 10.82
N SER A 124 -8.97 2.25 10.47
CA SER A 124 -8.54 3.51 9.80
C SER A 124 -7.46 4.28 10.57
N SER A 125 -7.47 4.19 11.90
CA SER A 125 -6.43 4.76 12.78
C SER A 125 -5.06 4.08 12.68
N SER A 126 -4.99 2.89 12.09
CA SER A 126 -3.77 2.08 11.93
C SER A 126 -3.20 2.14 10.52
N LEU A 127 -3.67 3.08 9.70
CA LEU A 127 -3.17 3.28 8.35
C LEU A 127 -1.70 3.73 8.42
N ILE A 128 -0.81 2.91 7.86
CA ILE A 128 0.61 3.21 7.77
C ILE A 128 0.82 4.09 6.54
N THR A 129 1.64 5.13 6.70
CA THR A 129 2.13 5.95 5.58
C THR A 129 3.65 5.87 5.56
N LYS A 130 4.23 5.41 4.45
CA LYS A 130 5.67 5.38 4.22
C LYS A 130 6.03 6.25 3.02
N ARG A 131 6.98 7.14 3.19
CA ARG A 131 7.49 7.99 2.11
C ARG A 131 8.61 7.28 1.36
N VAL A 132 8.53 7.33 0.04
CA VAL A 132 9.55 6.86 -0.90
C VAL A 132 10.02 8.04 -1.72
N THR A 133 11.32 8.27 -1.79
CA THR A 133 11.90 9.50 -2.38
C THR A 133 12.44 9.31 -3.80
N ALA A 134 12.49 8.06 -4.28
CA ALA A 134 13.08 7.70 -5.56
C ALA A 134 12.49 6.38 -6.09
N LEU A 135 12.53 6.18 -7.40
CA LEU A 135 12.19 4.91 -8.06
C LEU A 135 13.12 3.79 -7.63
N LYS A 136 14.43 4.07 -7.58
CA LYS A 136 15.46 3.15 -7.06
C LYS A 136 16.16 3.78 -5.87
N ALA A 137 16.41 2.97 -4.84
CA ALA A 137 17.14 3.38 -3.66
C ALA A 137 18.65 3.60 -3.93
N PRO A 138 19.36 4.36 -3.07
CA PRO A 138 20.83 4.38 -3.05
C PRO A 138 21.43 2.96 -2.94
N PRO A 139 22.65 2.71 -3.45
CA PRO A 139 23.65 3.66 -3.95
C PRO A 139 23.46 4.09 -5.42
N GLY A 140 22.54 3.47 -6.16
CA GLY A 140 22.19 3.83 -7.53
C GLY A 140 20.83 4.53 -7.61
N GLU A 141 20.67 5.62 -6.84
CA GLU A 141 19.38 6.30 -6.72
C GLU A 141 18.89 6.79 -8.09
N VAL A 142 17.67 6.40 -8.46
CA VAL A 142 16.98 6.91 -9.64
C VAL A 142 15.77 7.70 -9.15
N PRO A 143 15.76 9.03 -9.26
CA PRO A 143 14.64 9.83 -8.77
C PRO A 143 13.39 9.60 -9.63
N PHE A 144 12.22 9.85 -9.04
CA PHE A 144 10.99 9.93 -9.81
C PHE A 144 11.05 11.13 -10.76
N GLN A 145 10.57 10.93 -11.98
CA GLN A 145 10.49 11.95 -13.01
C GLN A 145 9.13 12.61 -12.95
N VAL A 146 9.10 13.94 -13.00
CA VAL A 146 7.87 14.71 -13.00
C VAL A 146 7.03 14.31 -14.21
N CYS A 147 5.71 14.16 -14.01
CA CYS A 147 4.77 13.73 -15.05
C CYS A 147 4.96 12.30 -15.56
N GLU A 148 5.73 11.46 -14.86
CA GLU A 148 5.74 10.02 -15.10
C GLU A 148 4.79 9.28 -14.14
N LYS A 149 4.15 8.24 -14.65
CA LYS A 149 3.30 7.31 -13.90
C LYS A 149 4.13 6.12 -13.44
N TYR A 150 3.96 5.77 -12.17
CA TYR A 150 4.64 4.65 -11.53
C TYR A 150 3.62 3.66 -10.98
N PHE A 151 4.02 2.40 -10.91
CA PHE A 151 3.23 1.29 -10.41
C PHE A 151 3.87 0.72 -9.16
N PHE A 152 3.04 0.39 -8.17
CA PHE A 152 3.47 -0.03 -6.84
C PHE A 152 2.78 -1.33 -6.46
N ARG A 153 3.53 -2.24 -5.84
CA ARG A 153 3.02 -3.48 -5.22
C ARG A 153 3.76 -3.75 -3.92
N LEU A 154 3.08 -4.38 -2.97
CA LEU A 154 3.70 -4.90 -1.75
C LEU A 154 3.72 -6.43 -1.80
N GLN A 155 4.72 -7.02 -1.16
CA GLN A 155 4.84 -8.46 -0.94
C GLN A 155 5.29 -8.69 0.49
N ALA A 156 4.68 -9.63 1.21
CA ALA A 156 5.07 -9.92 2.58
C ALA A 156 6.29 -10.85 2.60
N VAL A 157 7.18 -10.63 3.56
CA VAL A 157 8.41 -11.39 3.76
C VAL A 157 8.38 -12.04 5.14
N LEU A 158 8.77 -13.31 5.22
CA LEU A 158 8.99 -14.03 6.46
C LEU A 158 10.49 -14.14 6.79
N LEU A 159 10.83 -14.38 8.06
CA LEU A 159 12.21 -14.66 8.52
C LEU A 159 12.86 -15.81 7.75
N THR A 160 12.06 -16.77 7.29
CA THR A 160 12.51 -17.92 6.49
C THR A 160 12.88 -17.57 5.05
N GLY A 161 12.67 -16.32 4.62
CA GLY A 161 12.84 -15.88 3.24
C GLY A 161 11.68 -16.27 2.31
N ILE A 162 10.62 -16.87 2.86
CA ILE A 162 9.38 -17.13 2.13
C ILE A 162 8.65 -15.81 1.94
N GLU A 163 8.19 -15.58 0.71
CA GLU A 163 7.39 -14.42 0.38
C GLU A 163 5.92 -14.80 0.09
N SER A 164 5.00 -13.87 0.34
CA SER A 164 3.61 -14.00 -0.13
C SER A 164 3.54 -13.89 -1.65
N ALA A 165 2.37 -14.19 -2.22
CA ALA A 165 2.05 -13.62 -3.53
C ALA A 165 2.08 -12.07 -3.45
N PRO A 166 2.54 -11.38 -4.51
CA PRO A 166 2.43 -9.94 -4.61
C PRO A 166 0.98 -9.46 -4.50
N GLY A 167 0.80 -8.35 -3.80
CA GLY A 167 -0.46 -7.63 -3.70
C GLY A 167 -0.97 -7.07 -5.02
N PRO A 168 -2.23 -6.58 -5.06
CA PRO A 168 -2.75 -5.86 -6.22
C PRO A 168 -1.87 -4.63 -6.52
N GLN A 169 -1.79 -4.30 -7.81
CA GLN A 169 -1.06 -3.13 -8.27
C GLN A 169 -1.90 -1.87 -8.09
N ILE A 170 -1.26 -0.80 -7.66
CA ILE A 170 -1.80 0.56 -7.72
C ILE A 170 -0.82 1.44 -8.49
N SER A 171 -1.31 2.50 -9.14
CA SER A 171 -0.48 3.45 -9.87
C SER A 171 -0.67 4.87 -9.38
N GLY A 172 0.39 5.67 -9.45
CA GLY A 172 0.36 7.09 -9.11
C GLY A 172 1.22 7.91 -10.08
N CYS A 173 0.81 9.15 -10.31
CA CYS A 173 1.58 10.13 -11.07
C CYS A 173 2.56 10.87 -10.18
N ALA A 174 3.80 11.04 -10.61
CA ALA A 174 4.84 11.76 -9.87
C ALA A 174 4.70 13.28 -10.01
N PHE A 175 3.46 13.77 -9.87
CA PHE A 175 3.07 15.17 -9.86
C PHE A 175 1.63 15.27 -9.36
N TYR A 176 1.32 16.23 -8.49
CA TYR A 176 -0.01 16.32 -7.86
C TYR A 176 -1.10 16.85 -8.81
N ASP A 177 -0.72 17.54 -9.89
CA ASP A 177 -1.65 18.11 -10.86
C ASP A 177 -1.34 17.63 -12.28
N SER A 178 -1.87 16.45 -12.64
CA SER A 178 -1.63 15.84 -13.95
C SER A 178 -2.11 16.72 -15.12
N THR A 179 -3.01 17.68 -14.89
CA THR A 179 -3.51 18.57 -15.96
C THR A 179 -2.44 19.52 -16.49
N LEU A 180 -1.39 19.78 -15.72
CA LEU A 180 -0.24 20.60 -16.15
C LEU A 180 0.85 19.77 -16.82
N CYS A 181 0.69 18.44 -16.89
CA CYS A 181 1.62 17.57 -17.58
C CYS A 181 1.40 17.63 -19.11
N PRO A 182 2.45 17.40 -19.91
CA PRO A 182 2.31 17.24 -21.36
C PRO A 182 1.27 16.16 -21.70
N THR A 183 0.54 16.35 -22.79
CA THR A 183 -0.53 15.42 -23.23
C THR A 183 -0.01 14.05 -23.65
N ASP A 184 1.28 13.92 -23.98
CA ASP A 184 1.98 12.70 -24.33
C ASP A 184 2.70 12.04 -23.14
N SER A 185 2.63 12.66 -21.95
CA SER A 185 3.19 12.08 -20.73
C SER A 185 2.37 10.88 -20.25
N SER A 186 3.00 9.95 -19.53
CA SER A 186 2.31 8.76 -19.01
C SER A 186 1.24 9.08 -17.94
N CYS A 187 1.15 10.34 -17.51
CA CYS A 187 0.17 10.86 -16.57
C CYS A 187 -1.16 11.32 -17.17
N ASN A 188 -1.25 11.50 -18.49
CA ASN A 188 -2.47 11.89 -19.20
C ASN A 188 -2.99 10.80 -20.14
#